data_AF-X1IKJ4-F1
#
_entry.id   AF-X1IKJ4-F1
#
_cell.length_a   1.000
_cell.length_b   1.000
_cell.length_c   1.000
_cell.angle_alpha   90.00
_cell.angle_beta   90.00
_cell.angle_gamma   90.00
#
_symmetry.space_group_name_H-M   'P 1'
#
loop_
_entity.id
_entity.type
_entity.pdbx_description
1 polymer ?
#
loop_
_entity_poly.entity_id
_entity_poly.type
_entity_poly.pdbx_seq_one_letter_code
_entity_poly.pdbx_strand_id
1 'polypeptide(L)' 'MVQKQYEKEVELDSLTDLAEKIGQFLSRKRLAATPKARAMGIEHTVIFDPERMDEANLFVSALSVRYEMTRAVP' A
#
# COMPACT_ATOMS: atom_id res chain seq x y z
N MET A 1 2.77 -30.88 -0.39
CA MET A 1 3.11 -29.64 -1.13
C MET A 1 1.97 -28.64 -1.16
N VAL A 2 0.71 -29.07 -1.36
CA VAL A 2 -0.46 -28.18 -1.44
C VAL A 2 -0.67 -27.29 -0.19
N GLN A 3 -0.52 -27.82 1.03
CA GLN A 3 -0.70 -27.03 2.27
C GLN A 3 0.28 -25.85 2.40
N LYS A 4 1.56 -26.04 2.05
CA LYS A 4 2.57 -24.98 2.15
C LYS A 4 2.32 -23.82 1.16
N GLN A 5 1.75 -24.13 -0.01
CA GLN A 5 1.39 -23.09 -0.98
C GLN A 5 0.20 -22.25 -0.49
N TYR A 6 -0.81 -22.90 0.08
CA TYR A 6 -1.97 -22.21 0.66
C TYR A 6 -1.59 -21.30 1.84
N GLU A 7 -0.73 -21.76 2.74
CA GLU A 7 -0.24 -20.94 3.86
C GLU A 7 0.49 -19.67 3.37
N LYS A 8 1.30 -19.80 2.32
CA LYS A 8 2.04 -18.68 1.72
C LYS A 8 1.11 -17.66 1.04
N GLU A 9 0.05 -18.11 0.38
CA GLU A 9 -0.98 -17.24 -0.19
C GLU A 9 -1.71 -16.44 0.90
N VAL A 10 -2.11 -17.10 2.00
CA VAL A 10 -2.78 -16.44 3.13
C VAL A 10 -1.89 -15.39 3.81
N GLU A 11 -0.59 -15.67 3.94
CA GLU A 11 0.37 -14.69 4.48
C GLU A 11 0.53 -13.48 3.54
N LEU A 12 0.60 -13.70 2.23
CA LEU A 12 0.70 -12.63 1.24
C LEU A 12 -0.54 -11.73 1.21
N ASP A 13 -1.73 -12.32 1.33
CA ASP A 13 -2.98 -11.57 1.45
C ASP A 13 -2.97 -10.71 2.71
N SER A 14 -2.52 -11.27 3.84
CA SER A 14 -2.43 -10.55 5.11
C SER A 14 -1.45 -9.37 5.06
N LEU A 15 -0.32 -9.52 4.36
CA LEU A 15 0.67 -8.45 4.16
C LEU A 15 0.18 -7.38 3.18
N THR A 16 -0.57 -7.77 2.16
CA THR A 16 -1.22 -6.87 1.22
C THR A 16 -2.26 -6.01 1.95
N ASP A 17 -3.13 -6.63 2.74
CA ASP A 17 -4.09 -5.96 3.61
C ASP A 17 -3.45 -4.95 4.56
N LEU A 18 -2.29 -5.30 5.14
CA LEU A 18 -1.55 -4.42 6.03
C LEU A 18 -1.06 -3.17 5.28
N ALA A 19 -0.50 -3.34 4.08
CA ALA A 19 -0.03 -2.23 3.26
C ALA A 19 -1.17 -1.28 2.87
N GLU A 20 -2.34 -1.81 2.50
CA GLU A 20 -3.53 -1.00 2.21
C GLU A 20 -4.00 -0.19 3.41
N LYS A 21 -4.05 -0.80 4.61
CA LYS A 21 -4.41 -0.12 5.87
C LYS A 21 -3.44 1.03 6.19
N ILE A 22 -2.14 0.83 5.95
CA ILE A 22 -1.13 1.90 6.08
C ILE A 22 -1.46 3.06 5.13
N GLY A 23 -1.81 2.76 3.87
CA GLY A 23 -2.16 3.78 2.87
C GLY A 23 -3.38 4.58 3.27
N GLN A 24 -4.43 3.92 3.74
CA GLN A 24 -5.64 4.58 4.23
C GLN A 24 -5.35 5.49 5.43
N PHE A 25 -4.54 5.02 6.38
CA PHE A 25 -4.14 5.81 7.54
C PHE A 25 -3.37 7.06 7.13
N LEU A 26 -2.35 6.91 6.26
CA LEU A 26 -1.56 8.02 5.76
C LEU A 26 -2.43 9.02 4.97
N SER A 27 -3.37 8.52 4.17
CA SER A 27 -4.35 9.33 3.43
C SER A 27 -5.12 10.27 4.33
N ARG A 28 -5.69 9.74 5.42
CA ARG A 28 -6.50 10.51 6.36
C ARG A 28 -5.63 11.50 7.16
N LYS A 29 -4.47 11.06 7.63
CA LYS A 29 -3.55 11.90 8.43
C LYS A 29 -3.08 13.13 7.65
N ARG A 30 -2.76 12.99 6.36
CA ARG A 30 -2.31 14.10 5.52
C ARG A 30 -3.42 15.08 5.17
N LEU A 31 -4.63 14.60 4.86
CA LEU A 31 -5.79 15.48 4.63
C LEU A 31 -6.10 16.35 5.85
N ALA A 32 -6.06 15.78 7.05
CA ALA A 32 -6.30 16.53 8.28
C ALA A 32 -5.33 17.71 8.46
N ALA A 33 -4.08 17.56 8.00
CA ALA A 33 -3.06 18.60 8.07
C ALA A 33 -3.06 19.56 6.87
N THR A 34 -3.88 19.33 5.84
CA THR A 34 -3.84 20.11 4.58
C THR A 34 -5.25 20.34 4.03
N PRO A 35 -5.97 21.36 4.53
CA PRO A 35 -7.38 21.63 4.17
C PRO A 35 -7.62 21.95 2.69
N LYS A 36 -6.57 22.33 1.95
CA LYS A 36 -6.60 22.63 0.51
C LYS A 36 -6.31 21.42 -0.37
N ALA A 37 -6.11 20.25 0.23
CA ALA A 37 -5.88 19.00 -0.48
C ALA A 37 -7.16 18.18 -0.57
N ARG A 38 -7.40 17.55 -1.72
CA ARG A 38 -8.46 16.56 -1.94
C ARG A 38 -7.82 15.22 -2.27
N ALA A 39 -8.22 14.15 -1.59
CA ALA A 39 -7.74 12.82 -1.93
C ALA A 39 -8.33 12.38 -3.27
N MET A 40 -7.45 11.89 -4.15
CA MET A 40 -7.82 11.42 -5.50
C MET A 40 -7.85 9.90 -5.57
N GLY A 41 -7.00 9.23 -4.81
CA GLY A 41 -7.00 7.77 -4.74
C GLY A 41 -5.74 7.22 -4.09
N ILE A 42 -5.80 5.92 -3.81
CA ILE A 42 -4.69 5.12 -3.34
C ILE A 42 -4.45 4.05 -4.40
N GLU A 43 -3.21 3.87 -4.81
CA GLU A 43 -2.78 2.78 -5.70
C GLU A 43 -1.80 1.91 -4.92
N HIS A 44 -2.08 0.62 -4.86
CA HIS A 44 -1.19 -0.37 -4.27
C HIS A 44 -0.77 -1.36 -5.35
N THR A 45 0.52 -1.65 -5.41
CA THR A 45 1.09 -2.59 -6.36
C THR A 45 2.05 -3.48 -5.62
N VAL A 46 1.73 -4.78 -5.58
CA VAL A 46 2.67 -5.79 -5.07
C VAL A 46 3.79 -5.92 -6.09
N ILE A 47 5.02 -5.65 -5.65
CA ILE A 47 6.21 -5.82 -6.48
C ILE A 47 6.69 -7.23 -6.20
N PHE A 48 6.09 -8.19 -6.89
CA PHE A 48 6.46 -9.59 -6.72
C PHE A 48 7.85 -9.81 -7.32
N ASP A 49 8.83 -9.97 -6.44
CA ASP A 49 10.17 -10.47 -6.76
C ASP A 49 10.28 -11.90 -6.20
N PRO A 50 10.00 -12.93 -7.01
CA PRO A 50 9.96 -14.31 -6.55
C PRO A 50 11.29 -14.78 -5.93
N GLU A 51 12.42 -14.27 -6.44
CA GLU A 51 13.75 -14.63 -5.94
C GLU A 51 13.97 -14.07 -4.52
N ARG A 52 13.48 -12.85 -4.25
CA ARG A 52 13.59 -12.25 -2.91
C ARG A 52 12.61 -12.79 -1.88
N MET A 53 11.44 -13.27 -2.30
CA MET A 53 10.49 -13.88 -1.38
C MET A 53 11.00 -15.21 -0.83
N ASP A 54 11.59 -16.05 -1.69
CA ASP A 54 12.03 -17.39 -1.29
C ASP A 54 13.36 -17.39 -0.53
N GLU A 55 14.28 -16.47 -0.85
CA GLU A 55 15.59 -16.41 -0.18
C GLU A 55 15.61 -15.53 1.07
N ALA A 56 14.80 -14.46 1.13
CA ALA A 56 14.89 -13.45 2.18
C ALA A 56 13.63 -13.32 3.05
N ASN A 57 12.57 -14.10 2.80
CA ASN A 57 11.24 -13.92 3.44
C ASN A 57 10.77 -12.46 3.39
N LEU A 58 11.01 -11.79 2.26
CA LEU A 58 10.80 -10.36 2.09
C LEU A 58 9.58 -10.08 1.22
N PHE A 59 8.61 -9.34 1.76
CA PHE A 59 7.49 -8.79 1.00
C PHE A 59 7.79 -7.35 0.60
N VAL A 60 7.72 -7.06 -0.70
CA VAL A 60 7.93 -5.72 -1.25
C VAL A 60 6.69 -5.28 -2.00
N SER A 61 6.22 -4.07 -1.70
CA SER A 61 5.13 -3.44 -2.44
C SER A 61 5.34 -1.94 -2.52
N ALA A 62 4.74 -1.32 -3.54
CA ALA A 62 4.66 0.13 -3.68
C ALA A 62 3.25 0.60 -3.34
N LEU A 63 3.17 1.61 -2.49
CA LEU A 63 1.93 2.25 -2.10
C LEU A 63 2.00 3.74 -2.44
N SER A 64 1.08 4.18 -3.29
CA SER A 64 0.97 5.56 -3.75
C SER A 64 -0.34 6.18 -3.26
N VAL A 65 -0.26 7.35 -2.63
CA VAL A 65 -1.45 8.14 -2.28
C VAL A 65 -1.42 9.45 -3.07
N ARG A 66 -2.48 9.69 -3.85
CA ARG A 66 -2.57 10.85 -4.72
C ARG A 66 -3.54 11.88 -4.15
N TYR A 67 -3.13 13.14 -4.20
CA TYR A 67 -3.94 14.28 -3.81
C TYR A 67 -3.91 15.33 -4.90
N GLU A 68 -5.03 16.02 -5.06
CA GLU A 68 -5.13 17.25 -5.82
C GLU A 68 -5.00 18.42 -4.85
N MET A 69 -4.20 19.42 -5.22
CA MET A 69 -4.03 20.64 -4.44
C MET A 69 -4.74 21.77 -5.18
N THR A 70 -5.74 22.40 -4.57
CA THR A 70 -6.25 23.67 -5.11
C THR A 70 -5.22 24.75 -4.82
N ARG A 71 -4.63 25.31 -5.87
CA ARG A 71 -3.82 26.54 -5.70
C ARG A 71 -4.76 27.61 -5.15
N ALA A 72 -4.39 28.18 -4.00
CA ALA A 72 -4.97 29.47 -3.65
C ALA A 72 -4.58 30.42 -4.77
N VAL A 73 -5.58 30.92 -5.50
CA VAL A 73 -5.37 32.03 -6.42
C VAL A 73 -4.83 33.18 -5.55
N PRO A 74 -3.65 33.74 -5.85
CA PRO A 74 -3.12 34.89 -5.12
C PRO A 74 -4.05 36.11 -5.26
#